data_AF-A0A251W865-F1
#
_entry.id   AF-A0A251W865-F1
#
_cell.length_a   1.000
_cell.length_b   1.000
_cell.length_c   1.000
_cell.angle_alpha   90.00
_cell.angle_beta   90.00
_cell.angle_gamma   90.00
#
_symmetry.space_group_name_H-M   'P 1'
#
loop_
_entity.id
_entity.type
_entity.pdbx_description
1 polymer ?
#
loop_
_entity_poly.entity_id
_entity_poly.type
_entity_poly.pdbx_seq_one_letter_code
_entity_poly.pdbx_strand_id
1 'polypeptide(L)' 'MLNHSKILQEIQSVPEEYLDELYELIHNFRTQLKYPQKQEPRQPGLLKGQLGEAFFEPLPEEELQQWE' A
#
# COMPACT_ATOMS: atom_id res chain seq x y z
N MET A 1 -0.19 -18.06 -26.25
CA MET A 1 -0.49 -17.34 -25.00
C MET A 1 0.41 -17.92 -23.91
N LEU A 2 1.05 -17.11 -23.07
CA LEU A 2 1.77 -17.66 -21.92
C LEU A 2 0.76 -18.21 -20.91
N ASN A 3 0.95 -19.47 -20.48
CA ASN A 3 0.11 -20.11 -19.47
C ASN A 3 0.64 -19.79 -18.07
N HIS A 4 -0.25 -19.43 -17.14
CA HIS A 4 0.10 -19.08 -15.75
C HIS A 4 0.94 -20.16 -15.06
N SER A 5 0.57 -21.44 -15.24
CA SER A 5 1.30 -22.57 -14.67
C SER A 5 2.74 -22.66 -15.16
N LYS A 6 3.01 -22.29 -16.41
CA LYS A 6 4.37 -22.29 -16.96
C LYS A 6 5.24 -21.21 -16.30
N ILE A 7 4.66 -20.03 -16.04
CA ILE A 7 5.38 -18.92 -15.38
C ILE A 7 5.81 -19.31 -13.97
N LEU A 8 4.93 -19.95 -13.19
CA LEU A 8 5.25 -20.39 -11.84
C LEU A 8 6.37 -21.44 -11.81
N GLN A 9 6.37 -22.37 -12.78
CA GLN A 9 7.41 -23.39 -12.88
C GLN A 9 8.79 -22.77 -13.15
N GLU A 10 8.88 -21.80 -14.07
CA GLU A 10 10.14 -21.12 -14.39
C GLU A 10 10.69 -20.38 -13.16
N ILE A 11 9.83 -19.66 -12.42
CA ILE A 11 10.20 -18.94 -11.19
C ILE A 11 10.73 -19.91 -10.12
N GLN A 12 10.09 -21.07 -9.95
CA GLN A 12 10.52 -22.08 -8.97
C GLN A 12 11.82 -22.78 -9.36
N SER A 13 12.19 -22.79 -10.64
CA SER A 13 13.42 -23.40 -11.13
C SER A 13 14.64 -22.47 -11.10
N VAL A 14 14.48 -21.23 -10.64
CA VAL A 14 15.58 -20.26 -10.55
C VAL A 14 16.55 -20.67 -9.43
N PRO A 15 17.87 -20.76 -9.72
CA PRO A 15 18.88 -21.03 -8.70
C PRO A 15 18.93 -19.95 -7.61
N GLU A 16 19.33 -20.33 -6.40
CA GLU A 16 19.31 -19.46 -5.22
C GLU A 16 20.17 -18.21 -5.39
N GLU A 17 21.30 -18.34 -6.10
CA GLU A 17 22.24 -17.24 -6.35
C GLU A 17 21.69 -16.11 -7.24
N TYR A 18 20.53 -16.31 -7.88
CA TYR A 18 19.86 -15.29 -8.70
C TYR A 18 18.56 -14.77 -8.06
N LEU A 19 18.25 -15.17 -6.82
CA LEU A 19 17.01 -14.76 -6.16
C LEU A 19 16.97 -13.26 -5.87
N ASP A 20 18.12 -12.64 -5.62
CA ASP A 20 18.21 -11.19 -5.39
C ASP A 20 17.87 -10.42 -6.68
N GLU A 21 18.45 -10.82 -7.81
CA GLU A 21 18.14 -10.22 -9.12
C GLU A 21 16.69 -10.49 -9.54
N LEU A 22 16.17 -11.69 -9.26
CA LEU A 22 14.78 -12.04 -9.51
C LEU A 22 13.83 -11.20 -8.65
N TYR A 23 14.17 -11.01 -7.37
CA TYR A 23 13.42 -10.15 -6.45
C TYR A 23 13.39 -8.71 -6.97
N GLU A 24 14.54 -8.15 -7.32
CA GLU A 24 14.63 -6.79 -7.86
C GLU A 24 13.81 -6.63 -9.15
N LEU A 25 13.87 -7.61 -10.05
CA LEU A 25 13.08 -7.58 -11.29
C LEU A 25 11.57 -7.59 -10.99
N ILE A 26 11.10 -8.51 -10.14
CA ILE A 26 9.68 -8.61 -9.75
C ILE A 26 9.24 -7.35 -8.97
N HIS A 27 10.08 -6.86 -8.07
CA HIS A 27 9.83 -5.66 -7.28
C HIS A 27 9.67 -4.45 -8.19
N ASN A 28 10.64 -4.20 -9.07
CA ASN A 28 10.62 -3.07 -9.99
C ASN A 28 9.47 -3.16 -11.00
N PHE A 29 9.19 -4.36 -11.50
CA PHE A 29 8.02 -4.58 -12.33
C PHE A 29 6.73 -4.25 -11.58
N ARG A 30 6.59 -4.69 -10.33
CA ARG A 30 5.43 -4.39 -9.47
C ARG A 30 5.31 -2.90 -9.17
N THR A 31 6.41 -2.19 -8.90
CA THR A 31 6.38 -0.75 -8.63
C THR A 31 5.97 0.02 -9.89
N GLN A 32 6.51 -0.32 -11.05
CA GLN A 32 6.10 0.26 -12.33
C GLN A 32 4.62 -0.03 -12.64
N LEU A 33 4.12 -1.23 -12.33
CA LEU A 33 2.69 -1.56 -12.42
C LEU A 33 1.79 -0.81 -11.44
N LYS A 34 2.34 -0.29 -10.33
CA LYS A 34 1.61 0.62 -9.43
C LYS A 34 1.56 2.06 -9.97
N TYR A 35 2.36 2.38 -10.99
CA TYR A 35 2.42 3.68 -11.66
C TYR A 35 1.59 3.78 -12.97
N PRO A 36 0.37 3.21 -13.01
CA PRO A 36 -0.70 3.79 -13.82
C PRO A 36 -2.04 3.86 -13.07
N GLN A 37 -2.05 3.79 -11.74
CA GLN A 37 -3.23 4.27 -11.02
C GLN A 37 -3.16 5.79 -11.05
N LYS A 38 -4.12 6.43 -11.74
CA LYS A 38 -4.43 7.85 -11.58
C LYS A 38 -4.14 8.17 -10.12
N GLN A 39 -3.14 9.01 -9.87
CA GLN A 39 -2.98 9.62 -8.56
C GLN A 39 -4.27 10.41 -8.40
N GLU A 40 -5.29 9.78 -7.80
CA GLU A 40 -6.51 10.49 -7.51
C GLU A 40 -6.06 11.70 -6.71
N PRO A 41 -6.42 12.92 -7.15
CA PRO A 41 -6.04 14.09 -6.41
C PRO A 41 -6.47 13.85 -4.97
N ARG A 42 -5.56 14.11 -4.02
CA ARG A 42 -5.86 13.93 -2.60
C ARG A 42 -7.21 14.58 -2.35
N GLN A 43 -8.21 13.76 -2.04
CA GLN A 43 -9.54 14.30 -1.81
C GLN A 43 -9.45 15.06 -0.48
N PRO A 44 -9.92 16.32 -0.43
CA PRO A 44 -10.13 17.00 0.84
C PRO A 44 -10.91 16.08 1.77
N GLY A 45 -10.59 16.11 3.08
CA GLY A 45 -11.26 15.28 4.07
C GLY A 45 -12.79 15.42 4.01
N LEU A 46 -13.51 14.42 4.55
CA LEU A 46 -14.99 14.39 4.54
C LEU A 46 -15.63 15.56 5.29
N LEU A 47 -14.85 16.23 6.13
CA LEU A 47 -15.30 17.32 6.99
C LEU A 47 -15.57 18.57 6.16
N LYS A 48 -16.85 18.90 6.01
CA LYS A 48 -17.31 20.16 5.40
C LYS A 48 -17.39 21.23 6.49
N GLY A 49 -16.82 22.42 6.24
CA GLY A 49 -16.86 23.54 7.20
C GLY A 49 -15.50 23.83 7.83
N GLN A 50 -15.51 24.48 8.99
CA GLN A 50 -14.30 24.81 9.76
C GLN A 50 -14.19 23.89 10.98
N LEU A 51 -12.97 23.46 11.31
CA LEU A 51 -12.71 22.76 12.56
C LEU A 51 -12.80 23.75 13.72
N GLY A 52 -13.54 23.39 14.77
CA GLY A 52 -13.48 24.12 16.04
C GLY A 52 -12.19 23.79 16.79
N GLU A 53 -11.77 24.67 17.71
CA GLU A 53 -10.53 24.48 18.49
C GLU A 53 -10.55 23.19 19.32
N ALA A 54 -11.73 22.76 19.80
CA ALA A 54 -11.92 21.52 20.55
C ALA A 54 -11.46 20.24 19.82
N PHE A 55 -11.34 20.26 18.48
CA PHE A 55 -10.77 19.13 17.73
C PHE A 55 -9.29 18.89 18.07
N PHE A 56 -8.58 19.93 18.48
CA PHE A 56 -7.16 19.89 18.83
C PHE A 56 -6.92 19.76 20.34
N GLU A 57 -7.98 19.85 21.14
CA GLU A 57 -7.90 19.62 22.58
C GLU A 57 -7.73 18.12 22.86
N PRO A 58 -7.03 17.76 23.95
CA PRO A 58 -6.93 16.36 24.35
C PRO A 58 -8.33 15.77 24.59
N LEU A 59 -8.51 14.51 24.22
CA LEU A 59 -9.73 13.77 24.52
C LEU A 59 -10.00 13.79 26.03
N PRO A 60 -11.25 14.05 26.46
CA PRO A 60 -11.64 13.94 27.85
C PRO A 60 -11.33 12.54 28.41
N GLU A 61 -11.02 12.47 29.69
CA GLU A 61 -10.68 11.21 30.37
C GLU A 61 -11.81 10.18 30.27
N GLU A 62 -13.06 10.64 30.28
CA GLU A 62 -14.25 9.81 30.13
C GLU A 62 -14.36 9.19 28.72
N GLU A 63 -13.92 9.91 27.68
CA GLU A 63 -13.92 9.41 26.32
C GLU A 63 -12.75 8.45 26.08
N LEU A 64 -11.56 8.73 26.65
CA LEU A 64 -10.39 7.85 26.58
C LEU A 64 -10.68 6.46 27.17
N GLN A 65 -11.39 6.40 28.30
CA GLN A 65 -11.75 5.13 28.95
C GLN A 65 -12.61 4.19 28.11
N GLN A 66 -13.30 4.68 27.07
CA GLN A 66 -14.11 3.83 26.18
C GLN A 66 -13.27 3.11 25.12
N TRP A 67 -11.97 3.40 25.02
CA TRP A 67 -11.06 2.87 24.01
C TRP A 67 -9.98 1.92 24.58
N GLU A 68 -9.92 1.76 25.90
CA GLU A 68 -9.05 0.82 26.62
C GLU A 68 -9.81 -0.44 27.06
#